data_AF-A0A7C6RRZ4-F1
#
_entry.id   AF-A0A7C6RRZ4-F1
#
_cell.length_a   1.000
_cell.length_b   1.000
_cell.length_c   1.000
_cell.angle_alpha   90.00
_cell.angle_beta   90.00
_cell.angle_gamma   90.00
#
_symmetry.space_group_name_H-M   'P 1'
#
loop_
_entity.id
_entity.type
_entity.pdbx_description
1 polymer ?
#
loop_
_entity_poly.entity_id
_entity_poly.type
_entity_poly.pdbx_seq_one_letter_code
_entity_poly.pdbx_strand_id
1 'polypeptide(L)'
;QTGLVHISEVADAYVKDIKDYLNENDIVKVKVINVSDGKIGLSIKQANPTPARDRDRRGRRRANNSVDFEERLMRFLRDSDERLSALKKSQDSKRGGRGAR
;
A
#
# COMPACT_ATOMS: atom_id res chain seq x y z
N GLN A 1 -39.46 7.98 -6.17
CA GLN A 1 -38.87 6.70 -6.63
C GLN A 1 -38.18 6.07 -5.44
N THR A 2 -38.40 4.78 -5.18
CA THR A 2 -37.83 4.06 -4.06
C THR A 2 -36.85 3.00 -4.58
N GLY A 3 -35.69 2.88 -3.94
CA GLY A 3 -34.68 1.89 -4.25
C GLY A 3 -34.55 0.87 -3.13
N LEU A 4 -34.20 -0.36 -3.46
CA LEU A 4 -33.98 -1.42 -2.48
C LEU A 4 -32.55 -1.94 -2.61
N VAL A 5 -31.83 -1.95 -1.48
CA VAL A 5 -30.51 -2.56 -1.36
C VAL A 5 -30.69 -3.93 -0.73
N HIS A 6 -30.19 -4.98 -1.39
CA HIS A 6 -30.19 -6.31 -0.80
C HIS A 6 -29.08 -6.40 0.26
N ILE A 7 -29.26 -7.17 1.33
CA ILE A 7 -28.26 -7.29 2.42
C ILE A 7 -26.89 -7.74 1.90
N SER A 8 -26.88 -8.61 0.88
CA SER A 8 -25.66 -9.08 0.20
C SER A 8 -24.96 -8.01 -0.64
N GLU A 9 -25.61 -6.87 -0.87
CA GLU A 9 -25.09 -5.74 -1.65
C GLU A 9 -24.56 -4.61 -0.75
N VAL A 10 -24.58 -4.79 0.57
CA VAL A 10 -24.07 -3.82 1.55
C VAL A 10 -22.56 -3.91 1.71
N ALA A 11 -22.02 -5.13 1.81
CA ALA A 11 -20.59 -5.40 1.97
C ALA A 11 -20.18 -6.74 1.34
N ASP A 12 -18.87 -6.95 1.12
CA ASP A 12 -18.31 -8.22 0.64
C ASP A 12 -18.25 -9.32 1.73
N ALA A 13 -18.50 -8.94 2.99
CA ALA A 13 -18.51 -9.83 4.14
C ALA A 13 -19.93 -10.26 4.53
N TYR A 14 -20.05 -11.35 5.28
CA TYR A 14 -21.34 -11.80 5.83
C TYR A 14 -21.86 -10.80 6.86
N VAL A 15 -22.96 -10.13 6.53
CA VAL A 15 -23.61 -9.14 7.40
C VAL A 15 -24.60 -9.86 8.33
N LYS A 16 -24.32 -9.85 9.64
CA LYS A 16 -25.23 -10.37 10.67
C LYS A 16 -26.31 -9.34 11.05
N ASP A 17 -25.91 -8.08 11.21
CA ASP A 17 -26.80 -6.97 11.52
C ASP A 17 -26.49 -5.80 10.57
N ILE A 18 -27.53 -5.17 10.04
CA ILE A 18 -27.42 -4.02 9.13
C ILE A 18 -27.15 -2.72 9.90
N LYS A 19 -27.56 -2.65 11.17
CA LYS A 19 -27.41 -1.46 12.01
C LYS A 19 -25.95 -1.07 12.26
N ASP A 20 -25.05 -2.05 12.21
CA ASP A 20 -23.61 -1.80 12.35
C ASP A 20 -23.00 -1.13 11.12
N TYR A 21 -23.65 -1.25 9.96
CA TYR A 21 -23.14 -0.74 8.68
C TYR A 21 -23.82 0.55 8.24
N LEU A 22 -25.07 0.78 8.64
CA LEU A 22 -25.88 1.89 8.19
C LEU A 22 -26.70 2.46 9.34
N ASN A 23 -26.74 3.79 9.40
CA ASN A 23 -27.58 4.53 10.33
C ASN A 23 -28.77 5.18 9.60
N GLU A 24 -29.85 5.40 10.34
CA GLU A 24 -31.00 6.14 9.83
C GLU A 24 -30.58 7.57 9.42
N ASN A 25 -31.02 8.01 8.24
CA ASN A 25 -30.69 9.30 7.62
C ASN A 25 -29.24 9.48 7.14
N ASP A 26 -28.46 8.41 7.02
CA ASP A 26 -27.13 8.49 6.43
C ASP A 26 -27.18 8.73 4.90
N ILE A 27 -26.27 9.56 4.39
CA ILE A 27 -26.16 9.86 2.96
C ILE A 27 -25.09 8.94 2.36
N VAL A 28 -25.54 7.88 1.71
CA VAL A 28 -24.65 6.87 1.11
C VAL A 28 -24.55 6.99 -0.40
N LYS A 29 -23.36 6.70 -0.93
CA LYS A 29 -23.17 6.51 -2.37
C LYS A 29 -23.57 5.09 -2.74
N VAL A 30 -24.39 4.97 -3.78
CA VAL A 30 -24.90 3.69 -4.28
C VAL A 30 -24.71 3.60 -5.79
N LYS A 31 -24.60 2.37 -6.28
CA LYS A 31 -24.56 2.06 -7.70
C LYS A 31 -25.84 1.32 -8.09
N VAL A 32 -26.45 1.72 -9.19
CA VAL A 32 -27.62 1.04 -9.76
C VAL A 32 -27.15 -0.24 -10.45
N ILE A 33 -27.71 -1.38 -10.05
CA ILE A 33 -27.40 -2.68 -10.67
C ILE A 33 -28.54 -3.14 -11.59
N ASN A 34 -29.78 -2.89 -11.18
CA ASN A 34 -30.95 -3.37 -11.89
C ASN A 34 -32.08 -2.35 -11.81
N VAL A 35 -32.85 -2.25 -12.88
CA VAL A 35 -34.06 -1.42 -12.96
C VAL A 35 -35.13 -2.32 -13.56
N SER A 36 -36.14 -2.66 -12.76
CA SER A 36 -37.22 -3.55 -13.19
C SER A 36 -38.56 -3.07 -12.63
N ASP A 37 -39.52 -2.83 -13.52
CA ASP A 37 -40.91 -2.46 -13.22
C ASP A 37 -41.08 -1.42 -12.09
N GLY A 38 -40.28 -0.35 -12.15
CA GLY A 38 -40.33 0.75 -11.19
C GLY A 38 -39.56 0.53 -9.88
N LYS A 39 -38.91 -0.63 -9.70
CA LYS A 39 -38.00 -0.92 -8.59
C LYS A 39 -36.56 -0.78 -9.06
N ILE A 40 -35.75 -0.09 -8.25
CA ILE A 40 -34.32 0.11 -8.51
C ILE A 40 -33.54 -0.75 -7.52
N GLY A 41 -32.81 -1.74 -8.04
CA GLY A 41 -31.84 -2.52 -7.28
C GLY A 41 -30.54 -1.73 -7.13
N LEU A 42 -30.17 -1.44 -5.89
CA LEU A 42 -29.01 -0.64 -5.54
C LEU A 42 -27.95 -1.47 -4.81
N SER A 43 -26.68 -1.11 -5.01
CA SER A 43 -25.53 -1.71 -4.31
C SER A 43 -24.65 -0.66 -3.68
N ILE A 44 -24.28 -0.87 -2.41
CA ILE A 44 -23.32 -0.03 -1.69
C ILE A 44 -21.90 -0.56 -1.91
N LYS A 45 -21.71 -1.90 -1.91
CA LYS A 45 -20.39 -2.50 -2.10
C LYS A 45 -19.75 -2.15 -3.45
N GLN A 46 -20.56 -2.05 -4.51
CA GLN A 46 -20.04 -1.67 -5.83
C GLN A 46 -19.81 -0.16 -5.99
N ALA A 47 -20.37 0.66 -5.09
CA ALA A 47 -20.24 2.12 -5.13
C ALA A 47 -18.98 2.60 -4.43
N ASN A 48 -18.49 1.84 -3.44
CA ASN A 48 -17.19 2.02 -2.84
C ASN A 48 -16.18 1.16 -3.58
N PRO A 49 -15.37 1.71 -4.51
CA PRO A 49 -14.17 1.04 -4.95
C PRO A 49 -13.22 1.03 -3.75
N THR A 50 -13.34 0.04 -2.87
CA THR A 50 -12.22 -0.35 -2.02
C THR A 50 -11.08 -0.50 -3.02
N PRO A 51 -10.00 0.30 -2.95
CA PRO A 51 -8.91 0.20 -3.91
C PRO A 51 -8.52 -1.26 -3.84
N ALA A 52 -8.73 -1.97 -4.94
CA ALA A 52 -8.51 -3.40 -5.01
C ALA A 52 -7.15 -3.60 -4.36
N ARG A 53 -7.14 -4.15 -3.15
CA ARG A 53 -5.89 -4.60 -2.56
C ARG A 53 -5.35 -5.51 -3.63
N ASP A 54 -4.18 -5.15 -4.14
CA ASP A 54 -3.30 -5.83 -5.09
C ASP A 54 -3.01 -7.29 -4.64
N ARG A 55 -4.05 -8.05 -4.31
CA ARG A 55 -4.06 -9.47 -4.01
C ARG A 55 -4.22 -10.15 -5.36
N ASP A 56 -3.07 -10.41 -5.97
CA ASP A 56 -2.73 -11.70 -6.60
C ASP A 56 -1.82 -11.64 -7.84
N ARG A 57 -1.13 -10.52 -8.13
CA ARG A 57 -0.10 -10.52 -9.20
C ARG A 57 1.23 -9.84 -8.88
N ARG A 58 1.48 -9.42 -7.64
CA ARG A 58 2.78 -8.81 -7.25
C ARG A 58 3.60 -9.59 -6.22
N GLY A 59 3.11 -10.73 -5.73
CA GLY A 59 3.84 -11.57 -4.77
C GLY A 59 4.99 -12.38 -5.37
N ARG A 60 4.97 -12.69 -6.68
CA ARG A 60 5.96 -13.61 -7.30
C ARG A 60 7.07 -12.93 -8.10
N ARG A 61 7.03 -11.60 -8.26
CA ARG A 61 8.10 -10.82 -8.93
C ARG A 61 8.91 -9.91 -7.98
N ARG A 62 8.45 -9.68 -6.75
CA ARG A 62 9.18 -8.87 -5.76
C ARG A 62 10.23 -9.63 -4.96
N ALA A 63 10.20 -10.96 -4.94
CA ALA A 63 11.20 -11.77 -4.26
C ALA A 63 12.54 -11.83 -5.03
N ASN A 64 12.55 -11.70 -6.36
CA ASN A 64 13.79 -11.71 -7.15
C ASN A 64 14.53 -10.35 -7.15
N ASN A 65 13.80 -9.23 -7.04
CA ASN A 65 14.42 -7.90 -7.03
C ASN A 65 14.91 -7.46 -5.65
N SER A 66 14.38 -8.03 -4.56
CA SER A 66 14.89 -7.74 -3.21
C SER A 66 16.30 -8.29 -3.02
N VAL A 67 16.60 -9.46 -3.58
CA VAL A 67 17.93 -10.08 -3.51
C VAL A 67 18.96 -9.28 -4.33
N ASP A 68 18.62 -8.83 -5.54
CA ASP A 68 19.52 -8.00 -6.38
C ASP A 68 19.79 -6.62 -5.76
N PHE A 69 18.79 -6.02 -5.10
CA PHE A 69 18.99 -4.74 -4.43
C PHE A 69 19.85 -4.86 -3.17
N GLU A 70 19.64 -5.91 -2.37
CA GLU A 70 20.42 -6.16 -1.15
C GLU A 70 21.89 -6.48 -1.48
N GLU A 71 22.15 -7.24 -2.54
CA GLU A 71 23.52 -7.53 -3.00
C GLU A 71 24.24 -6.26 -3.49
N ARG A 72 23.56 -5.38 -4.23
CA ARG A 72 24.10 -4.08 -4.64
C ARG A 72 24.35 -3.15 -3.46
N LEU A 73 23.47 -3.16 -2.46
CA LEU A 73 23.63 -2.38 -1.24
C LEU A 73 24.82 -2.88 -0.42
N MET A 74 24.98 -4.20 -0.28
CA MET A 74 26.12 -4.80 0.41
C MET A 74 27.45 -4.46 -0.28
N ARG A 75 27.48 -4.51 -1.63
CA ARG A 75 28.65 -4.08 -2.41
C ARG A 75 28.93 -2.58 -2.21
N PHE A 76 27.90 -1.74 -2.21
CA PHE A 76 28.05 -0.30 -2.00
C PHE A 76 28.56 0.03 -0.59
N LEU A 77 28.02 -0.61 0.45
CA LEU A 77 28.46 -0.40 1.83
C LEU A 77 29.94 -0.76 1.97
N ARG A 78 30.38 -1.88 1.40
CA ARG A 78 31.79 -2.30 1.38
C ARG A 78 32.69 -1.30 0.65
N ASP A 79 32.34 -0.93 -0.58
CA ASP A 79 33.12 0.02 -1.38
C ASP A 79 33.15 1.42 -0.74
N SER A 80 32.07 1.82 -0.05
CA SER A 80 31.98 3.10 0.65
C SER A 80 32.86 3.15 1.89
N ASP A 81 32.94 2.06 2.65
CA ASP A 81 33.76 1.98 3.86
C ASP A 81 35.25 1.97 3.52
N GLU A 82 35.65 1.31 2.44
CA GLU A 82 37.03 1.34 1.94
C GLU A 82 37.43 2.75 1.49
N ARG A 83 36.56 3.43 0.72
CA ARG A 83 36.80 4.82 0.28
C ARG A 83 36.84 5.80 1.45
N LEU A 84 35.93 5.69 2.41
CA LEU A 84 35.89 6.53 3.60
C LEU A 84 37.10 6.29 4.50
N SER A 85 37.55 5.03 4.63
CA SER A 85 38.75 4.69 5.39
C SER A 85 40.03 5.23 4.74
N ALA A 86 40.15 5.13 3.41
CA ALA A 86 41.27 5.74 2.68
C ALA A 86 41.27 7.27 2.80
N LEU A 87 40.08 7.91 2.69
CA LEU A 87 39.93 9.35 2.88
C LEU A 87 40.29 9.77 4.30
N LYS A 88 39.80 9.07 5.33
CA LYS A 88 40.17 9.33 6.74
C LYS A 88 41.66 9.17 6.98
N LYS A 89 42.29 8.09 6.50
CA LYS A 89 43.75 7.87 6.60
C LYS A 89 44.55 8.96 5.89
N SER A 90 44.06 9.48 4.77
CA SER A 90 44.69 10.60 4.05
C SER A 90 44.46 11.96 4.72
N GLN A 91 43.31 12.18 5.37
CA GLN A 91 43.02 13.39 6.16
C GLN A 91 43.81 13.41 7.47
N ASP A 92 43.91 12.27 8.16
CA ASP A 92 44.70 12.14 9.39
C ASP A 92 46.20 12.21 9.11
N SER A 93 46.70 11.62 8.02
CA SER A 93 48.13 11.79 7.66
C SER A 93 48.48 13.23 7.23
N LYS A 94 47.52 14.01 6.73
CA LYS A 94 47.69 15.46 6.49
C LYS A 94 47.51 16.33 7.75
N ARG A 95 46.85 15.84 8.80
CA ARG A 95 46.74 16.51 10.11
C ARG A 95 47.84 16.12 11.10
N GLY A 96 48.48 14.96 10.95
CA GLY A 96 49.51 14.46 11.85
C GLY A 96 50.96 14.83 11.52
N GLY A 97 51.22 15.61 10.44
CA GLY A 97 52.58 15.84 9.92
C GLY A 97 53.16 17.24 10.12
N ARG A 98 52.56 18.11 10.94
CA ARG A 98 53.08 19.47 11.19
C ARG A 98 52.92 19.89 12.65
N GLY A 99 53.81 19.43 13.52
CA GLY A 99 53.96 20.00 14.85
C GLY A 99 54.88 19.19 15.77
N ALA A 100 55.84 19.88 16.40
CA ALA A 100 56.94 19.41 17.27
C ALA A 100 58.10 18.78 16.48
N ARG A 101 59.27 19.43 16.28
CA ARG A 101 60.28 19.86 17.27
C ARG A 101 60.53 18.83 18.36
#